data_AF-A0A536TTA7-F1
#
_entry.id   AF-A0A536TTA7-F1
#
_cell.length_a   1.000
_cell.length_b   1.000
_cell.length_c   1.000
_cell.angle_alpha   90.00
_cell.angle_beta   90.00
_cell.angle_gamma   90.00
#
_symmetry.space_group_name_H-M   'P 1'
#
loop_
_entity.id
_entity.type
_entity.pdbx_description
1 polymer ?
#
loop_
_entity_poly.entity_id
_entity_poly.type
_entity_poly.pdbx_seq_one_letter_code
_entity_poly.pdbx_strand_id
1 'polypeptide(L)'
;MKVISSGQTLGATIAGLDLAQPLSDEQFDAVLRALGGFGVVRFPRQKLTGRQLADFSARFGKLEINVANAFQEPGIPEVMILSNIVENGKPIGLADAGQDWHTDMSYSSTIALANVLYGIKIPRRDGKPLGATEFSNMHAAYGGLPGEMKRDLEGMTVLHDF
;
A
#
# COMPACT_ATOMS: atom_id res chain seq x y z
N MET A 1 8.02 14.98 13.43
CA MET A 1 6.95 14.10 12.93
C MET A 1 5.65 14.33 13.71
N LYS A 2 4.50 14.32 13.05
CA LYS A 2 3.17 14.39 13.69
C LYS A 2 2.24 13.35 13.04
N VAL A 3 1.58 12.53 13.84
CA VAL A 3 0.54 11.60 13.40
C VAL A 3 -0.83 12.26 13.60
N ILE A 4 -1.66 12.25 12.56
CA ILE A 4 -2.99 12.86 12.56
C ILE A 4 -4.00 11.80 12.12
N SER A 5 -4.85 11.34 13.03
CA SER A 5 -5.91 10.37 12.73
C SER A 5 -6.87 10.90 11.66
N SER A 6 -7.41 10.01 10.82
CA SER A 6 -8.52 10.31 9.92
C SER A 6 -9.84 10.59 10.66
N GLY A 7 -9.92 10.20 11.93
CA GLY A 7 -11.18 10.18 12.70
C GLY A 7 -12.13 9.03 12.31
N GLN A 8 -11.70 8.13 11.42
CA GLN A 8 -12.45 6.96 10.96
C GLN A 8 -11.88 5.68 11.59
N THR A 9 -12.45 4.52 11.22
CA THR A 9 -11.97 3.20 11.68
C THR A 9 -10.58 2.84 11.15
N LEU A 10 -10.10 3.52 10.10
CA LEU A 10 -8.77 3.34 9.52
C LEU A 10 -8.19 4.65 9.01
N GLY A 11 -6.86 4.71 8.86
CA GLY A 11 -6.17 5.80 8.20
C GLY A 11 -5.59 6.84 9.15
N ALA A 12 -4.34 7.23 8.90
CA ALA A 12 -3.72 8.42 9.48
C ALA A 12 -2.81 9.15 8.49
N THR A 13 -2.59 10.44 8.73
CA THR A 13 -1.58 11.24 8.02
C THR A 13 -0.36 11.41 8.91
N ILE A 14 0.83 11.05 8.39
CA ILE A 14 2.11 11.30 9.06
C ILE A 14 2.76 12.50 8.37
N ALA A 15 2.87 13.61 9.09
CA ALA A 15 3.44 14.86 8.60
C ALA A 15 4.83 15.14 9.21
N GLY A 16 5.65 15.90 8.49
CA GLY A 16 6.97 16.33 8.94
C GLY A 16 8.02 15.21 8.91
N LEU A 17 7.90 14.30 7.95
CA LEU A 17 8.95 13.39 7.51
C LEU A 17 9.23 13.64 6.02
N ASP A 18 10.49 13.52 5.64
CA ASP A 18 10.94 13.44 4.25
C ASP A 18 11.46 12.03 4.02
N LEU A 19 10.72 11.22 3.28
CA LEU A 19 11.06 9.83 3.01
C LEU A 19 12.20 9.70 1.99
N ALA A 20 12.64 10.82 1.39
CA ALA A 20 13.83 10.86 0.54
C ALA A 20 15.14 10.75 1.35
N GLN A 21 15.05 10.89 2.68
CA GLN A 21 16.17 10.81 3.62
C GLN A 21 16.05 9.57 4.51
N PRO A 22 17.18 9.01 4.98
CA PRO A 22 17.15 7.96 6.00
C PRO A 22 16.41 8.43 7.25
N LEU A 23 15.42 7.64 7.69
CA LEU A 23 14.74 7.85 8.96
C LEU A 23 15.56 7.26 10.10
N SER A 24 15.62 7.95 11.24
CA SER A 24 16.13 7.33 12.47
C SER A 24 15.26 6.15 12.89
N ASP A 25 15.78 5.27 13.74
CA ASP A 25 15.03 4.11 14.21
C ASP A 25 13.79 4.54 15.01
N GLU A 26 13.88 5.61 15.81
CA GLU A 26 12.73 6.14 16.55
C GLU A 26 11.64 6.67 15.62
N GLN A 27 12.03 7.30 14.51
CA GLN A 27 11.09 7.77 13.50
C GLN A 27 10.40 6.59 12.80
N PHE A 28 11.18 5.58 12.41
CA PHE A 28 10.64 4.40 11.75
C PHE A 28 9.74 3.58 12.68
N ASP A 29 10.13 3.37 13.94
CA ASP A 29 9.30 2.72 14.95
C ASP A 29 7.95 3.43 15.12
N ALA A 30 7.95 4.76 15.07
CA ALA A 30 6.74 5.54 15.16
C ALA A 30 5.87 5.41 13.89
N VAL A 31 6.48 5.26 12.70
CA VAL A 31 5.77 4.90 11.46
C VAL A 31 5.17 3.51 11.57
N LEU A 32 5.92 2.51 12.02
CA LEU A 32 5.46 1.13 12.14
C LEU A 32 4.31 1.01 13.15
N ARG A 33 4.41 1.67 14.31
CA ARG A 33 3.32 1.75 15.30
C ARG A 33 2.08 2.44 14.73
N ALA A 34 2.25 3.53 13.98
CA ALA A 34 1.13 4.20 13.33
C ALA A 34 0.48 3.31 12.27
N LEU A 35 1.26 2.59 11.46
CA LEU A 35 0.72 1.63 10.50
C LEU A 35 -0.07 0.52 11.20
N GLY A 36 0.48 -0.11 12.24
CA GLY A 36 -0.20 -1.16 13.00
C GLY A 36 -1.47 -0.67 13.72
N GLY A 37 -1.49 0.58 14.19
CA GLY A 37 -2.65 1.15 14.89
C GLY A 37 -3.75 1.67 13.96
N PHE A 38 -3.40 2.21 12.79
CA PHE A 38 -4.35 2.84 11.87
C PHE A 38 -4.65 2.02 10.61
N GLY A 39 -3.92 0.93 10.36
CA GLY A 39 -4.03 0.07 9.18
C GLY A 39 -3.47 0.68 7.89
N VAL A 40 -3.66 2.00 7.70
CA VAL A 40 -3.19 2.75 6.53
C VAL A 40 -2.58 4.07 7.01
N VAL A 41 -1.41 4.42 6.49
CA VAL A 41 -0.79 5.73 6.74
C VAL A 41 -0.41 6.39 5.43
N ARG A 42 -0.59 7.71 5.35
CA ARG A 42 -0.16 8.51 4.19
C ARG A 42 0.85 9.57 4.57
N PHE A 43 1.78 9.83 3.66
CA PHE A 43 2.83 10.82 3.78
C PHE A 43 2.59 11.91 2.73
N PRO A 44 2.15 13.12 3.11
CA PRO A 44 1.91 14.19 2.16
C PRO A 44 3.23 14.81 1.68
N ARG A 45 3.21 15.38 0.47
CA ARG A 45 4.30 16.21 -0.09
C ARG A 45 5.65 15.51 -0.21
N GLN A 46 5.64 14.23 -0.56
CA GLN A 46 6.86 13.47 -0.84
C GLN A 46 7.33 13.69 -2.28
N LYS A 47 8.65 13.66 -2.48
CA LYS A 47 9.29 13.64 -3.79
C LYS A 47 10.38 12.58 -3.75
N LEU A 48 10.08 11.39 -4.27
CA LEU A 48 10.95 10.23 -4.21
C LEU A 48 11.41 9.83 -5.61
N THR A 49 12.68 9.43 -5.71
CA THR A 49 13.15 8.56 -6.80
C THR A 49 12.69 7.12 -6.56
N GLY A 50 12.74 6.26 -7.60
CA GLY A 50 12.47 4.83 -7.42
C GLY A 50 13.38 4.17 -6.38
N ARG A 51 14.66 4.59 -6.31
CA ARG A 51 15.60 4.07 -5.30
C ARG A 51 15.20 4.47 -3.89
N GLN A 52 14.84 5.73 -3.66
CA GLN A 52 14.38 6.19 -2.35
C GLN A 52 13.07 5.53 -1.91
N LEU A 53 12.17 5.27 -2.86
CA LEU A 53 10.95 4.49 -2.60
C LEU A 53 11.30 3.07 -2.13
N ALA A 54 12.21 2.39 -2.84
CA ALA A 54 12.68 1.06 -2.46
C ALA A 54 13.38 1.06 -1.10
N ASP A 55 14.28 2.02 -0.85
CA ASP A 55 15.03 2.12 0.40
C ASP A 55 14.13 2.36 1.62
N PHE A 56 13.12 3.23 1.49
CA PHE A 56 12.10 3.40 2.54
C PHE A 56 11.28 2.13 2.75
N SER A 57 10.85 1.48 1.66
CA SER A 57 10.03 0.26 1.72
C SER A 57 10.80 -0.91 2.35
N ALA A 58 12.10 -1.02 2.12
CA ALA A 58 12.97 -2.06 2.68
C ALA A 58 13.09 -1.99 4.21
N ARG A 59 12.71 -0.88 4.84
CA ARG A 59 12.63 -0.78 6.31
C ARG A 59 11.56 -1.70 6.91
N PHE A 60 10.54 -2.08 6.13
CA PHE A 60 9.48 -3.00 6.57
C PHE A 60 9.86 -4.47 6.42
N GLY A 61 10.96 -4.79 5.73
CA GLY A 61 11.43 -6.16 5.52
C GLY A 61 12.04 -6.37 4.14
N LYS A 62 12.19 -7.65 3.76
CA LYS A 62 12.65 -8.02 2.42
C LYS A 62 11.58 -7.60 1.40
N LEU A 63 12.01 -6.87 0.37
CA LEU A 63 11.14 -6.50 -0.74
C LEU A 63 10.87 -7.70 -1.63
N GLU A 64 9.61 -7.86 -2.03
CA GLU A 64 9.18 -8.87 -2.97
C GLU A 64 9.37 -8.37 -4.41
N ILE A 65 9.87 -9.24 -5.28
CA ILE A 65 9.96 -8.95 -6.71
C ILE A 65 8.75 -9.61 -7.38
N ASN A 66 7.85 -8.80 -7.91
CA ASN A 66 6.65 -9.32 -8.57
C ASN A 66 7.03 -10.22 -9.76
N VAL A 67 6.40 -11.39 -9.85
CA VAL A 67 6.59 -12.37 -10.95
C VAL A 67 6.24 -11.78 -12.32
N ALA A 68 5.29 -10.84 -12.37
CA ALA A 68 4.98 -10.04 -13.54
C ALA A 68 6.04 -8.94 -13.72
N ASN A 69 7.20 -9.34 -14.24
CA ASN A 69 8.39 -8.49 -14.39
C ASN A 69 8.36 -7.52 -15.60
N ALA A 70 7.24 -7.41 -16.32
CA ALA A 70 7.14 -6.62 -17.54
C ALA A 70 7.21 -5.09 -17.29
N PHE A 71 6.86 -4.64 -16.08
CA PHE A 71 6.71 -3.22 -15.74
C PHE A 71 7.45 -2.86 -14.45
N GLN A 72 8.75 -3.16 -14.41
CA GLN A 72 9.62 -2.78 -13.31
C GLN A 72 10.28 -1.43 -13.56
N GLU A 73 10.54 -0.69 -12.48
CA GLU A 73 11.41 0.49 -12.54
C GLU A 73 12.81 0.06 -13.02
N PRO A 74 13.39 0.74 -14.03
CA PRO A 74 14.68 0.36 -14.58
C PRO A 74 15.78 0.26 -13.51
N GLY A 75 16.35 -0.93 -13.34
CA GLY A 75 17.41 -1.20 -12.36
C GLY A 75 16.93 -1.36 -10.91
N ILE A 76 15.62 -1.39 -10.67
CA ILE A 76 14.99 -1.55 -9.35
C ILE A 76 13.81 -2.54 -9.48
N PRO A 77 14.10 -3.85 -9.63
CA PRO A 77 13.07 -4.86 -9.92
C PRO A 77 12.00 -5.00 -8.83
N GLU A 78 12.29 -4.54 -7.61
CA GLU A 78 11.37 -4.51 -6.48
C GLU A 78 10.26 -3.44 -6.63
N VAL A 79 10.43 -2.48 -7.54
CA VAL A 79 9.46 -1.41 -7.77
C VAL A 79 8.69 -1.67 -9.06
N MET A 80 7.40 -1.92 -8.93
CA MET A 80 6.48 -2.10 -10.06
C MET A 80 5.83 -0.77 -10.45
N ILE A 81 5.67 -0.55 -11.75
CA ILE A 81 5.01 0.63 -12.33
C ILE A 81 3.56 0.28 -12.66
N LEU A 82 2.62 0.92 -11.96
CA LEU A 82 1.20 0.92 -12.27
C LEU A 82 0.86 2.17 -13.07
N SER A 83 0.44 2.01 -14.31
CA SER A 83 0.18 3.13 -15.21
C SER A 83 -0.67 2.71 -16.40
N ASN A 84 -1.66 3.52 -16.74
CA ASN A 84 -2.42 3.41 -17.99
C ASN A 84 -1.86 4.32 -19.11
N ILE A 85 -0.69 4.92 -18.89
CA ILE A 85 -0.05 5.79 -19.89
C ILE A 85 0.62 4.93 -20.96
N VAL A 86 0.42 5.33 -22.21
CA VAL A 86 1.09 4.75 -23.39
C VAL A 86 1.99 5.82 -23.99
N GLU A 87 3.27 5.50 -24.13
CA GLU A 87 4.27 6.37 -24.78
C GLU A 87 4.84 5.64 -26.01
N ASN A 88 4.85 6.32 -27.16
CA ASN A 88 5.33 5.75 -28.43
C ASN A 88 4.69 4.39 -28.79
N GLY A 89 3.39 4.25 -28.48
CA GLY A 89 2.62 3.01 -28.74
C GLY A 89 2.92 1.87 -27.76
N LYS A 90 3.69 2.10 -26.70
CA LYS A 90 4.01 1.10 -25.66
C LYS A 90 3.49 1.52 -24.29
N PRO A 91 2.82 0.63 -23.53
CA PRO A 91 2.47 0.91 -22.14
C PRO A 91 3.74 1.09 -21.30
N ILE A 92 3.72 2.06 -20.39
CA ILE A 92 4.85 2.28 -19.46
C ILE A 92 4.65 1.57 -18.11
N GLY A 93 3.48 0.97 -17.90
CA GLY A 93 3.13 0.28 -16.66
C GLY A 93 1.96 -0.69 -16.86
N LEU A 94 1.64 -1.42 -15.81
CA LEU A 94 0.45 -2.26 -15.77
C LEU A 94 -0.78 -1.36 -15.60
N ALA A 95 -1.68 -1.37 -16.59
CA ALA A 95 -2.84 -0.49 -16.62
C ALA A 95 -4.00 -0.99 -15.74
N ASP A 96 -4.08 -2.31 -15.53
CA ASP A 96 -5.21 -2.98 -14.90
C ASP A 96 -4.72 -3.79 -13.69
N ALA A 97 -4.44 -3.07 -12.59
CA ALA A 97 -4.00 -3.67 -11.34
C ALA A 97 -4.97 -3.28 -10.21
N GLY A 98 -5.39 -4.26 -9.42
CA GLY A 98 -6.13 -4.04 -8.17
C GLY A 98 -7.52 -3.42 -8.32
N GLN A 99 -8.30 -3.82 -9.32
CA GLN A 99 -9.64 -3.26 -9.55
C GLN A 99 -10.71 -3.77 -8.59
N ASP A 100 -10.50 -4.94 -7.97
CA ASP A 100 -11.42 -5.54 -7.00
C ASP A 100 -10.88 -5.46 -5.57
N TRP A 101 -11.74 -5.72 -4.58
CA TRP A 101 -11.29 -5.84 -3.18
C TRP A 101 -10.35 -7.03 -3.01
N HIS A 102 -9.12 -6.77 -2.55
CA HIS A 102 -8.10 -7.79 -2.35
C HIS A 102 -7.16 -7.42 -1.20
N THR A 103 -6.41 -8.43 -0.74
CA THR A 103 -5.20 -8.25 0.06
C THR A 103 -4.05 -8.75 -0.80
N ASP A 104 -3.08 -7.89 -1.10
CA ASP A 104 -1.92 -8.29 -1.90
C ASP A 104 -1.21 -9.49 -1.29
N MET A 105 -0.78 -10.42 -2.15
CA MET A 105 -0.04 -11.62 -1.78
C MET A 105 -0.80 -12.56 -0.81
N SER A 106 -2.13 -12.47 -0.68
CA SER A 106 -2.89 -13.37 0.19
C SER A 106 -2.81 -14.85 -0.20
N TYR A 107 -2.45 -15.13 -1.46
CA TYR A 107 -2.22 -16.48 -1.99
C TYR A 107 -0.81 -17.03 -1.65
N SER A 108 0.10 -16.20 -1.15
CA SER A 108 1.47 -16.61 -0.79
C SER A 108 1.51 -17.27 0.58
N SER A 109 2.43 -18.22 0.76
CA SER A 109 2.70 -18.83 2.07
C SER A 109 3.23 -17.82 3.08
N THR A 110 4.00 -16.82 2.61
CA THR A 110 4.40 -15.65 3.38
C THR A 110 3.64 -14.44 2.85
N ILE A 111 2.69 -13.94 3.64
CA ILE A 111 1.89 -12.77 3.28
C ILE A 111 2.73 -11.49 3.45
N ALA A 112 2.54 -10.52 2.56
CA ALA A 112 3.19 -9.23 2.63
C ALA A 112 2.78 -8.46 3.91
N LEU A 113 3.76 -7.90 4.63
CA LEU A 113 3.50 -7.10 5.83
C LEU A 113 2.87 -5.74 5.48
N ALA A 114 3.34 -5.10 4.42
CA ALA A 114 2.94 -3.76 4.02
C ALA A 114 3.15 -3.54 2.52
N ASN A 115 2.27 -2.74 1.91
CA ASN A 115 2.45 -2.20 0.57
C ASN A 115 2.72 -0.71 0.63
N VAL A 116 3.65 -0.25 -0.20
CA VAL A 116 4.00 1.16 -0.31
C VAL A 116 3.69 1.64 -1.71
N LEU A 117 2.65 2.48 -1.84
CA LEU A 117 2.23 3.07 -3.10
C LEU A 117 2.63 4.55 -3.16
N TYR A 118 3.32 4.95 -4.24
CA TYR A 118 3.75 6.33 -4.46
C TYR A 118 3.12 6.91 -5.73
N GLY A 119 2.28 7.92 -5.56
CA GLY A 119 1.56 8.57 -6.66
C GLY A 119 2.43 9.54 -7.45
N ILE A 120 2.74 9.22 -8.71
CA ILE A 120 3.58 10.04 -9.60
C ILE A 120 2.74 10.99 -10.47
N LYS A 121 1.79 10.45 -11.24
CA LYS A 121 0.85 11.20 -12.08
C LYS A 121 -0.58 10.84 -11.68
N ILE A 122 -1.31 11.80 -11.11
CA ILE A 122 -2.69 11.58 -10.65
C ILE A 122 -3.67 12.11 -11.70
N PRO A 123 -4.55 11.27 -12.28
CA PRO A 123 -5.54 11.73 -13.24
C PRO A 123 -6.52 12.70 -12.60
N ARG A 124 -6.95 13.71 -13.35
CA ARG A 124 -7.89 14.73 -12.87
C ARG A 124 -8.97 15.02 -13.90
N ARG A 125 -10.19 15.28 -13.42
CA ARG A 125 -11.31 15.81 -14.21
C ARG A 125 -11.98 16.92 -13.40
N ASP A 126 -12.20 18.07 -14.03
CA ASP A 126 -12.81 19.24 -13.40
C ASP A 126 -12.13 19.64 -12.07
N GLY A 127 -10.80 19.58 -12.03
CA GLY A 127 -9.99 19.89 -10.85
C GLY A 127 -9.98 18.82 -9.75
N LYS A 128 -10.76 17.75 -9.87
CA LYS A 128 -10.84 16.65 -8.88
C LYS A 128 -9.96 15.48 -9.28
N PRO A 129 -9.21 14.87 -8.33
CA PRO A 129 -8.48 13.63 -8.61
C PRO A 129 -9.46 12.47 -8.90
N LEU A 130 -9.04 11.59 -9.80
CA LEU A 130 -9.74 10.34 -10.13
C LEU A 130 -8.90 9.13 -9.68
N GLY A 131 -9.50 7.94 -9.67
CA GLY A 131 -8.81 6.69 -9.37
C GLY A 131 -8.36 6.60 -7.91
N ALA A 132 -9.26 6.89 -6.97
CA ALA A 132 -8.98 6.73 -5.56
C ALA A 132 -8.74 5.25 -5.23
N THR A 133 -7.74 4.96 -4.40
CA THR A 133 -7.60 3.66 -3.75
C THR A 133 -8.46 3.64 -2.51
N GLU A 134 -9.37 2.68 -2.44
CA GLU A 134 -10.23 2.47 -1.28
C GLU A 134 -9.62 1.41 -0.35
N PHE A 135 -9.88 1.54 0.95
CA PHE A 135 -9.37 0.63 1.97
C PHE A 135 -10.51 0.21 2.90
N SER A 136 -10.52 -1.06 3.30
CA SER A 136 -11.49 -1.62 4.24
C SER A 136 -10.80 -2.11 5.50
N ASN A 137 -11.35 -1.79 6.67
CA ASN A 137 -10.84 -2.29 7.94
C ASN A 137 -11.46 -3.65 8.26
N MET A 138 -10.71 -4.72 8.00
CA MET A 138 -11.18 -6.08 8.24
C MET A 138 -11.33 -6.43 9.73
N HIS A 139 -10.59 -5.78 10.64
CA HIS A 139 -10.84 -5.92 12.08
C HIS A 139 -12.18 -5.31 12.50
N ALA A 140 -12.50 -4.12 11.98
CA ALA A 140 -13.78 -3.47 12.24
C ALA A 140 -14.94 -4.23 11.59
N ALA A 141 -14.74 -4.75 10.37
CA ALA A 141 -15.71 -5.59 9.67
C ALA A 141 -16.02 -6.86 10.48
N TYR A 142 -14.98 -7.60 10.90
CA TYR A 142 -15.15 -8.77 11.77
C TYR A 142 -15.81 -8.39 13.10
N GLY A 143 -15.36 -7.29 13.72
CA GLY A 143 -15.94 -6.76 14.95
C GLY A 143 -17.44 -6.50 14.86
N GLY A 144 -17.93 -6.02 13.72
CA GLY A 144 -19.34 -5.74 13.43
C GLY A 144 -20.20 -6.95 13.05
N LEU A 145 -19.62 -8.15 12.89
CA LEU A 145 -20.40 -9.35 12.58
C LEU A 145 -21.30 -9.77 13.74
N PRO A 146 -22.51 -10.32 13.47
CA PRO A 146 -23.33 -10.97 14.48
C PRO A 146 -22.56 -12.10 15.19
N GLY A 147 -22.84 -12.31 16.47
CA GLY A 147 -22.14 -13.32 17.27
C GLY A 147 -22.30 -14.75 16.76
N GLU A 148 -23.40 -15.06 16.08
CA GLU A 148 -23.61 -16.36 15.42
C GLU A 148 -22.64 -16.58 14.27
N MET A 149 -22.53 -15.62 13.36
CA MET A 149 -21.58 -15.68 12.26
C MET A 149 -20.14 -15.80 12.75
N LYS A 150 -19.76 -15.12 13.85
CA LYS A 150 -18.43 -15.28 14.44
C LYS A 150 -18.16 -16.71 14.92
N ARG A 151 -19.16 -17.38 15.51
CA ARG A 151 -19.04 -18.78 15.95
C ARG A 151 -18.95 -19.73 14.76
N ASP A 152 -19.73 -19.47 13.71
CA ASP A 152 -19.69 -20.31 12.52
C ASP A 152 -18.33 -20.23 11.82
N LEU A 153 -17.71 -19.04 11.81
CA LEU A 153 -16.39 -18.81 11.21
C LEU A 153 -15.21 -19.32 12.08
N GLU A 154 -15.43 -19.66 13.34
CA GLU A 154 -14.37 -20.06 14.26
C GLU A 154 -13.66 -21.32 13.76
N GLY A 155 -12.33 -21.27 13.63
CA GLY A 155 -11.51 -22.39 13.15
C GLY A 155 -11.65 -22.70 11.65
N MET A 156 -12.45 -21.93 10.89
CA MET A 156 -12.51 -22.08 9.44
C MET A 156 -11.22 -21.61 8.76
N THR A 157 -10.92 -22.22 7.62
CA THR A 157 -9.83 -21.80 6.74
C THR A 157 -10.39 -21.39 5.38
N VAL A 158 -9.66 -20.53 4.69
CA VAL A 158 -9.98 -20.06 3.34
C VAL A 158 -8.79 -20.32 2.42
N LEU A 159 -9.08 -20.77 1.20
CA LEU A 159 -8.08 -20.88 0.14
C LEU A 159 -8.07 -19.57 -0.67
N HIS A 160 -6.90 -18.95 -0.78
CA HIS A 160 -6.64 -17.82 -1.66
C HIS A 160 -5.80 -18.32 -2.84
N ASP A 161 -6.26 -18.07 -4.07
CA ASP A 161 -5.63 -18.51 -5.31
C ASP A 161 -5.64 -17.37 -6.34
N PHE A 162 -4.64 -17.33 -7.23
CA PHE A 162 -4.42 -16.26 -8.22
C PHE A 162 -4.20 -16.83 -9.62
#